data_AF-A0A928K866-F1
#
_entry.id   AF-A0A928K866-F1
#
_cell.length_a   1.000
_cell.length_b   1.000
_cell.length_c   1.000
_cell.angle_alpha   90.00
_cell.angle_beta   90.00
_cell.angle_gamma   90.00
#
_symmetry.space_group_name_H-M   'P 1'
#
loop_
_entity.id
_entity.type
_entity.pdbx_description
1 polymer ?
#
loop_
_entity_poly.entity_id
_entity_poly.type
_entity_poly.pdbx_seq_one_letter_code
_entity_poly.pdbx_strand_id
1 'polypeptide(L)'
;MKIKKLLSIVLALTLCFCSLTAVAYAEENTEDEALMPTLPPTEEVDISVVYRPLKSLVSYSDYGPFLDGIVLKITYSDGTSETVAITIKGGEPLEYDAGKFNVYTNLFNTAEVRSPGINTKKIVIDTYENGVEYSGECEIEYLYIPSFVELIFMLYYMMKSVFNPIIDFHI
;
A
#
# COMPACT_ATOMS: atom_id res chain seq x y z
N MET A 1 -23.39 20.22 32.81
CA MET A 1 -22.55 21.28 32.20
C MET A 1 -21.06 21.17 32.60
N LYS A 2 -20.44 19.97 32.50
CA LYS A 2 -19.02 19.74 32.90
C LYS A 2 -18.14 19.05 31.84
N ILE A 3 -18.73 18.40 30.83
CA ILE A 3 -18.01 17.66 29.78
C ILE A 3 -17.31 18.58 28.76
N LYS A 4 -17.94 19.71 28.40
CA LYS A 4 -17.37 20.67 27.44
C LYS A 4 -16.06 21.33 27.93
N LYS A 5 -15.89 21.50 29.24
CA LYS A 5 -14.65 22.02 29.82
C LYS A 5 -13.52 20.99 29.82
N LEU A 6 -13.84 19.71 29.99
CA LEU A 6 -12.86 18.62 29.96
C LEU A 6 -12.28 18.42 28.55
N LEU A 7 -13.14 18.44 27.53
CA LEU A 7 -12.73 18.28 26.13
C LEU A 7 -11.80 19.41 25.65
N SER A 8 -12.04 20.64 26.11
CA SER A 8 -11.22 21.80 25.76
C SER A 8 -9.84 21.78 26.42
N ILE A 9 -9.73 21.19 27.62
CA ILE A 9 -8.45 21.01 28.32
C ILE A 9 -7.61 19.93 27.65
N VAL A 10 -8.24 18.81 27.25
CA VAL A 10 -7.55 17.73 26.53
C VAL A 10 -7.03 18.23 25.19
N LEU A 11 -7.85 18.97 24.42
CA LEU A 11 -7.45 19.52 23.11
C LEU A 11 -6.26 20.49 23.24
N ALA A 12 -6.27 21.35 24.26
CA ALA A 12 -5.18 22.28 24.54
C ALA A 12 -3.88 21.58 24.98
N LEU A 13 -3.99 20.48 25.73
CA LEU A 13 -2.82 19.65 26.11
C LEU A 13 -2.19 18.95 24.91
N THR A 14 -2.99 18.41 23.98
CA THR A 14 -2.46 17.81 22.73
C THR A 14 -1.74 18.82 21.85
N LEU A 15 -2.27 20.04 21.72
CA LEU A 15 -1.64 21.11 20.94
C LEU A 15 -0.33 21.62 21.57
N CYS A 16 -0.21 21.60 22.89
CA CYS A 16 1.03 21.93 23.60
C CYS A 16 2.12 20.86 23.42
N PHE A 17 1.75 19.57 23.37
CA PHE A 17 2.73 18.49 23.13
C PHE A 17 3.26 18.48 21.68
N CYS A 18 2.46 18.95 20.71
CA CYS A 18 2.92 19.11 19.33
C CYS A 18 3.91 20.27 19.14
N SER A 19 3.90 21.31 19.97
CA SER A 19 4.85 22.43 19.87
C SER A 19 6.16 22.19 20.63
N LEU A 20 6.15 21.43 21.73
CA LEU A 20 7.37 21.06 22.45
C LEU A 20 8.24 20.05 21.70
N THR A 21 7.66 19.20 20.84
CA THR A 21 8.42 18.29 19.97
C THR A 21 9.04 19.00 18.76
N ALA A 22 8.51 20.14 18.34
CA ALA A 22 9.09 20.97 17.28
C ALA A 22 10.27 21.84 17.77
N VAL A 23 10.35 22.15 19.06
CA VAL A 23 11.41 23.01 19.64
C VAL A 23 12.57 22.22 20.23
N ALA A 24 12.40 20.95 20.59
CA ALA A 24 13.49 20.10 21.06
C ALA A 24 14.43 19.60 19.95
N TYR A 25 14.23 20.04 18.70
CA TYR A 25 15.10 19.76 17.55
C TYR A 25 15.83 21.00 17.03
N ALA A 26 15.82 22.09 17.79
CA ALA A 26 16.58 23.29 17.48
C ALA A 26 17.50 23.61 18.67
N GLU A 27 18.80 23.71 18.38
CA GLU A 27 19.92 24.04 19.27
C GLU A 27 20.46 22.91 20.15
N GLU A 28 21.47 22.20 19.63
CA GLU A 28 22.88 22.41 20.02
C GLU A 28 23.76 21.42 19.23
N ASN A 29 24.46 21.93 18.21
CA ASN A 29 25.81 21.51 17.80
C ASN A 29 26.21 22.25 16.51
N THR A 30 26.96 23.33 16.71
CA THR A 30 27.89 23.91 15.75
C THR A 30 28.95 22.90 15.32
N GLU A 31 29.42 23.05 14.07
CA GLU A 31 30.57 22.38 13.42
C GLU A 31 30.31 21.00 12.79
N ASP A 32 29.57 21.00 11.67
CA ASP A 32 30.09 20.65 10.35
C ASP A 32 28.93 20.83 9.35
N GLU A 33 29.14 21.52 8.23
CA GLU A 33 28.23 21.43 7.09
C GLU A 33 28.37 20.02 6.49
N ALA A 34 27.84 19.03 7.20
CA ALA A 34 27.53 17.75 6.61
C ALA A 34 26.51 18.04 5.51
N LEU A 35 26.99 18.03 4.27
CA LEU A 35 26.18 17.93 3.06
C LEU A 35 24.99 17.04 3.37
N MET A 36 23.80 17.63 3.55
CA MET A 36 22.60 16.83 3.53
C MET A 36 22.68 16.02 2.25
N PRO A 37 22.58 14.68 2.29
CA PRO A 37 22.62 13.90 1.07
C PRO A 37 21.52 14.47 0.18
N THR A 38 21.93 15.14 -0.90
CA THR A 38 20.99 15.63 -1.90
C THR A 38 20.25 14.39 -2.36
N LEU A 39 18.96 14.31 -2.01
CA LEU A 39 18.10 13.27 -2.54
C LEU A 39 18.27 13.30 -4.06
N PRO A 40 18.49 12.15 -4.69
CA PRO A 40 18.64 12.14 -6.12
C PRO A 40 17.38 12.75 -6.77
N PRO A 41 17.52 13.44 -7.91
CA PRO A 41 16.38 13.85 -8.69
C PRO A 41 15.51 12.62 -9.03
N THR A 42 14.20 12.74 -8.82
CA THR A 42 13.22 11.71 -9.20
C THR A 42 12.52 12.12 -10.50
N GLU A 43 12.44 11.18 -11.44
CA GLU A 43 11.70 11.29 -12.70
C GLU A 43 10.49 10.33 -12.67
N GLU A 44 9.31 10.86 -12.93
CA GLU A 44 8.08 10.06 -12.99
C GLU A 44 7.97 9.37 -14.35
N VAL A 45 7.73 8.06 -14.35
CA VAL A 45 7.51 7.26 -15.56
C VAL A 45 6.04 6.83 -15.66
N ASP A 46 5.50 6.86 -16.89
CA ASP A 46 4.16 6.35 -17.16
C ASP A 46 4.19 4.82 -17.32
N ILE A 47 3.30 4.13 -16.61
CA ILE A 47 3.26 2.67 -16.58
C ILE A 47 1.89 2.19 -17.02
N SER A 48 1.90 1.29 -18.00
CA SER A 48 0.68 0.63 -18.48
C SER A 48 0.87 -0.89 -18.58
N VAL A 49 -0.19 -1.63 -18.30
CA VAL A 49 -0.20 -3.09 -18.46
C VAL A 49 -0.52 -3.43 -19.91
N VAL A 50 0.41 -4.11 -20.59
CA VAL A 50 0.23 -4.53 -21.99
C VAL A 50 -0.19 -5.99 -22.12
N TYR A 51 0.14 -6.82 -21.14
CA TYR A 51 -0.31 -8.20 -21.07
C TYR A 51 -0.48 -8.64 -19.62
N ARG A 52 -1.53 -9.43 -19.37
CA ARG A 52 -1.78 -10.05 -18.07
C ARG A 52 -2.30 -11.48 -18.25
N PRO A 53 -1.74 -12.48 -17.55
CA PRO A 53 -2.24 -13.84 -17.63
C PRO A 53 -3.58 -13.97 -16.87
N LEU A 54 -4.44 -14.89 -17.28
CA LEU A 54 -5.74 -15.11 -16.61
C LEU A 54 -5.61 -15.39 -15.11
N LYS A 55 -4.52 -16.03 -14.68
CA LYS A 55 -4.22 -16.31 -13.27
C LYS A 55 -4.08 -15.04 -12.41
N SER A 56 -3.73 -13.90 -13.01
CA SER A 56 -3.61 -12.63 -12.28
C SER A 56 -4.94 -11.87 -12.21
N LEU A 57 -5.99 -12.35 -12.89
CA LEU A 57 -7.32 -11.75 -12.86
C LEU A 57 -8.18 -12.23 -11.68
N VAL A 58 -7.77 -13.32 -11.02
CA VAL A 58 -8.54 -13.93 -9.94
C VAL A 58 -7.65 -14.14 -8.74
N SER A 59 -8.11 -13.73 -7.57
CA SER A 59 -7.47 -14.02 -6.28
C SER A 59 -8.39 -14.84 -5.40
N TYR A 60 -7.83 -15.89 -4.80
CA TYR A 60 -8.47 -16.69 -3.75
C TYR A 60 -7.89 -16.41 -2.37
N SER A 61 -7.14 -15.32 -2.25
CA SER A 61 -6.54 -14.88 -0.99
C SER A 61 -6.68 -13.38 -0.83
N ASP A 62 -6.65 -12.96 0.43
CA ASP A 62 -6.68 -11.55 0.82
C ASP A 62 -5.43 -10.78 0.38
N TYR A 63 -4.36 -11.47 -0.02
CA TYR A 63 -3.12 -10.86 -0.54
C TYR A 63 -3.24 -10.41 -2.01
N GLY A 64 -4.34 -10.74 -2.68
CA GLY A 64 -4.56 -10.43 -4.09
C GLY A 64 -3.77 -11.36 -5.03
N PRO A 65 -3.88 -11.15 -6.34
CA PRO A 65 -3.28 -12.03 -7.32
C PRO A 65 -1.75 -11.95 -7.30
N PHE A 66 -1.12 -13.05 -7.72
CA PHE A 66 0.29 -13.05 -8.09
C PHE A 66 0.49 -12.23 -9.37
N LEU A 67 1.57 -11.45 -9.40
CA LEU A 67 1.91 -10.61 -10.56
C LEU A 67 2.74 -11.34 -11.62
N ASP A 68 3.09 -12.59 -11.37
CA ASP A 68 3.93 -13.39 -12.25
C ASP A 68 3.41 -13.48 -13.69
N GLY A 69 4.23 -13.06 -14.64
CA GLY A 69 3.93 -13.02 -16.07
C GLY A 69 3.12 -11.81 -16.53
N ILE A 70 2.81 -10.84 -15.67
CA ILE A 70 2.31 -9.54 -16.10
C ILE A 70 3.42 -8.81 -16.86
N VAL A 71 3.08 -8.19 -17.98
CA VAL A 71 4.00 -7.41 -18.79
C VAL A 71 3.60 -5.94 -18.74
N LEU A 72 4.53 -5.11 -18.29
CA LEU A 72 4.39 -3.67 -18.19
C LEU A 72 5.08 -3.00 -19.38
N LYS A 73 4.49 -1.91 -19.86
CA LYS A 73 5.16 -0.93 -20.71
C LYS A 73 5.45 0.31 -19.85
N ILE A 74 6.72 0.70 -19.85
CA ILE A 74 7.23 1.86 -19.11
C ILE A 74 7.56 2.92 -20.14
N THR A 75 6.98 4.11 -20.03
CA THR A 75 7.20 5.23 -20.95
C THR A 75 7.87 6.38 -20.19
N TYR A 76 9.06 6.76 -20.66
CA TYR A 76 9.86 7.83 -20.10
C TYR A 76 9.37 9.20 -20.56
N SER A 77 9.84 10.27 -19.90
CA SER A 77 9.45 11.65 -20.23
C SER A 77 9.86 12.07 -21.65
N ASP A 78 10.91 11.47 -22.20
CA ASP A 78 11.38 11.67 -23.58
C ASP A 78 10.51 10.94 -24.63
N GLY A 79 9.50 10.19 -24.19
CA GLY A 79 8.59 9.43 -25.03
C GLY A 79 9.13 8.06 -25.47
N THR A 80 10.35 7.70 -25.09
CA THR A 80 10.87 6.34 -25.28
C THR A 80 10.13 5.38 -24.36
N SER A 81 10.07 4.10 -24.75
CA SER A 81 9.41 3.09 -23.93
C SER A 81 10.11 1.76 -23.99
N GLU A 82 10.07 1.04 -22.88
CA GLU A 82 10.51 -0.35 -22.80
C GLU A 82 9.40 -1.25 -22.25
N THR A 83 9.56 -2.55 -22.42
CA THR A 83 8.60 -3.56 -22.00
C THR A 83 9.27 -4.55 -21.07
N VAL A 84 8.66 -4.77 -19.91
CA VAL A 84 9.25 -5.55 -18.83
C VAL A 84 8.25 -6.57 -18.33
N ALA A 85 8.68 -7.84 -18.23
CA ALA A 85 7.89 -8.90 -17.65
C ALA A 85 8.20 -9.04 -16.15
N ILE A 86 7.16 -9.08 -15.32
CA ILE A 86 7.28 -9.35 -13.90
C ILE A 86 7.42 -10.86 -13.71
N THR A 87 8.42 -11.28 -12.94
CA THR A 87 8.61 -12.69 -12.57
C THR A 87 8.77 -12.84 -11.07
N ILE A 88 8.30 -13.95 -10.50
CA ILE A 88 8.51 -14.24 -9.07
C ILE A 88 9.97 -14.68 -8.87
N LYS A 89 10.70 -13.97 -8.00
CA LYS A 89 12.03 -14.36 -7.53
C LYS A 89 11.98 -15.39 -6.39
N GLY A 90 10.87 -15.39 -5.63
CA GLY A 90 10.70 -16.18 -4.41
C GLY A 90 11.04 -15.37 -3.15
N GLY A 91 10.83 -15.96 -1.97
CA GLY A 91 11.03 -15.28 -0.67
C GLY A 91 9.71 -14.89 0.01
N GLU A 92 9.80 -14.68 1.33
CA GLU A 92 8.73 -14.07 2.14
C GLU A 92 9.27 -12.78 2.78
N PRO A 93 8.67 -11.60 2.49
CA PRO A 93 7.55 -11.37 1.57
C PRO A 93 7.91 -11.68 0.11
N LEU A 94 6.89 -11.92 -0.72
CA LEU A 94 7.09 -12.22 -2.15
C LEU A 94 7.83 -11.08 -2.85
N GLU A 95 9.02 -11.40 -3.36
CA GLU A 95 9.81 -10.49 -4.20
C GLU A 95 9.55 -10.75 -5.69
N TYR A 96 9.52 -9.67 -6.45
CA TYR A 96 9.29 -9.68 -7.88
C TYR A 96 10.50 -9.08 -8.61
N ASP A 97 10.84 -9.70 -9.75
CA ASP A 97 11.88 -9.22 -10.65
C ASP A 97 11.27 -8.62 -11.90
N ALA A 98 11.76 -7.44 -12.30
CA ALA A 98 11.35 -6.74 -13.50
C ALA A 98 12.60 -6.11 -14.17
N GLY A 99 13.59 -6.94 -14.47
CA GLY A 99 14.84 -6.49 -15.08
C GLY A 99 15.62 -5.57 -14.13
N LYS A 100 15.78 -4.31 -14.52
CA LYS A 100 16.44 -3.27 -13.70
C LYS A 100 15.50 -2.62 -12.67
N PHE A 101 14.21 -2.88 -12.77
CA PHE A 101 13.21 -2.27 -11.90
C PHE A 101 12.94 -3.14 -10.69
N ASN A 102 12.86 -2.52 -9.52
CA ASN A 102 12.25 -3.12 -8.36
C ASN A 102 10.72 -3.00 -8.50
N VAL A 103 10.00 -4.01 -8.01
CA VAL A 103 8.54 -4.03 -8.06
C VAL A 103 7.99 -4.20 -6.67
N TYR A 104 7.13 -3.27 -6.28
CA TYR A 104 6.45 -3.27 -5.01
C TYR A 104 4.96 -3.38 -5.23
N THR A 105 4.30 -4.07 -4.31
CA THR A 105 2.86 -4.02 -4.19
C THR A 105 2.56 -3.51 -2.80
N ASN A 106 1.58 -2.63 -2.68
CA ASN A 106 1.05 -2.28 -1.37
C ASN A 106 0.36 -3.51 -0.78
N LEU A 107 1.13 -4.37 -0.12
CA LEU A 107 0.65 -5.46 0.72
C LEU A 107 0.03 -4.93 2.02
N PHE A 108 0.28 -3.65 2.34
CA PHE A 108 0.04 -3.05 3.65
C PHE A 108 -0.97 -1.90 3.67
N ASN A 109 -2.03 -1.93 2.84
CA ASN A 109 -3.27 -1.29 3.29
C ASN A 109 -3.97 -2.22 4.27
N THR A 110 -3.44 -2.24 5.48
CA THR A 110 -4.09 -2.70 6.70
C THR A 110 -5.46 -2.03 6.81
N ALA A 111 -6.54 -2.82 6.76
CA ALA A 111 -7.93 -2.47 7.09
C ALA A 111 -8.91 -2.10 5.98
N GLU A 112 -8.58 -2.18 4.68
CA GLU A 112 -9.66 -2.34 3.70
C GLU A 112 -10.11 -3.79 3.71
N VAL A 113 -11.24 -4.04 4.38
CA VAL A 113 -11.98 -5.29 4.26
C VAL A 113 -12.33 -5.47 2.79
N ARG A 114 -11.54 -6.26 2.06
CA ARG A 114 -11.80 -6.55 0.66
C ARG A 114 -13.13 -7.28 0.59
N SER A 115 -14.08 -6.68 -0.12
CA SER A 115 -15.37 -7.32 -0.37
C SER A 115 -15.20 -8.32 -1.50
N PRO A 116 -15.90 -9.47 -1.46
CA PRO A 116 -16.01 -10.35 -2.62
C PRO A 116 -16.43 -9.55 -3.85
N GLY A 117 -15.73 -9.74 -4.98
CA GLY A 117 -15.98 -8.95 -6.19
C GLY A 117 -14.71 -8.32 -6.78
N ILE A 118 -14.91 -7.30 -7.63
CA ILE A 118 -13.82 -6.61 -8.33
C ILE A 118 -13.08 -5.71 -7.34
N ASN A 119 -11.77 -5.89 -7.25
CA ASN A 119 -10.86 -5.13 -6.41
C ASN A 119 -9.68 -4.62 -7.25
N THR A 120 -8.96 -3.62 -6.77
CA THR A 120 -7.75 -3.08 -7.41
C THR A 120 -6.50 -3.41 -6.60
N LYS A 121 -5.38 -3.61 -7.29
CA LYS A 121 -4.06 -3.79 -6.69
C LYS A 121 -3.09 -2.82 -7.36
N LYS A 122 -2.47 -1.99 -6.53
CA LYS A 122 -1.45 -1.03 -6.95
C LYS A 122 -0.10 -1.73 -7.10
N ILE A 123 0.52 -1.52 -8.26
CA ILE A 123 1.87 -1.94 -8.60
C ILE A 123 2.70 -0.67 -8.69
N VAL A 124 3.77 -0.61 -7.92
CA VAL A 124 4.76 0.48 -7.96
C VAL A 124 6.04 -0.12 -8.49
N ILE A 125 6.72 0.60 -9.38
CA ILE A 125 8.07 0.24 -9.79
C ILE A 125 9.00 1.41 -9.51
N ASP A 126 10.25 1.10 -9.18
CA ASP A 126 11.32 2.08 -9.17
C ASP A 126 12.62 1.50 -9.71
N THR A 127 13.52 2.38 -10.16
CA THR A 127 14.91 2.04 -10.43
C THR A 127 15.79 3.27 -10.25
N TYR A 128 17.08 3.05 -10.06
CA TYR A 128 18.06 4.12 -9.91
C TYR A 128 19.14 4.00 -10.99
N GLU A 129 19.17 4.94 -11.92
CA GLU A 129 20.13 4.94 -13.04
C GLU A 129 20.74 6.33 -13.23
N ASN A 130 22.06 6.37 -13.45
CA ASN A 130 22.79 7.60 -13.76
C ASN A 130 22.58 8.77 -12.77
N GLY A 131 22.26 8.47 -11.51
CA GLY A 131 22.00 9.50 -10.50
C GLY A 131 20.55 9.96 -10.39
N VAL A 132 19.64 9.37 -11.17
CA VAL A 132 18.21 9.71 -11.23
C VAL A 132 17.41 8.50 -10.76
N GLU A 133 16.41 8.73 -9.91
CA GLU A 133 15.42 7.73 -9.54
C GLU A 133 14.25 7.80 -10.51
N TYR A 134 13.91 6.69 -11.17
CA TYR A 134 12.73 6.58 -12.01
C TYR A 134 11.66 5.85 -11.22
N SER A 135 10.48 6.46 -11.03
CA SER A 135 9.39 5.86 -10.27
C SER A 135 8.06 6.03 -10.97
N GLY A 136 7.21 5.02 -10.87
CA GLY A 136 5.85 5.12 -11.38
C GLY A 136 4.94 4.06 -10.77
N GLU A 137 3.64 4.23 -11.01
CA GLU A 137 2.62 3.34 -10.48
C GLU A 137 1.55 3.02 -11.51
N CYS A 138 0.98 1.82 -11.40
CA CYS A 138 -0.23 1.44 -12.12
C CYS A 138 -1.14 0.59 -11.23
N GLU A 139 -2.41 0.52 -11.60
CA GLU A 139 -3.38 -0.32 -10.90
C GLU A 139 -3.84 -1.46 -11.80
N ILE A 140 -4.03 -2.63 -11.20
CA ILE A 140 -4.65 -3.78 -11.85
C ILE A 140 -5.95 -4.15 -11.15
N GLU A 141 -6.99 -4.36 -11.94
CA GLU A 141 -8.24 -4.93 -11.45
C GLU A 141 -8.16 -6.46 -11.41
N TYR A 142 -8.71 -7.05 -10.36
CA TYR A 142 -8.87 -8.48 -10.20
C TYR A 142 -10.18 -8.83 -9.49
N LEU A 143 -10.70 -10.02 -9.75
CA LEU A 143 -11.83 -10.61 -9.06
C LEU A 143 -11.33 -11.34 -7.82
N TYR A 144 -11.72 -10.88 -6.64
CA TYR A 144 -11.52 -11.60 -5.40
C TYR A 144 -12.70 -12.56 -5.18
N ILE A 145 -12.39 -13.84 -5.08
CA ILE A 145 -13.33 -14.92 -4.74
C ILE A 145 -12.85 -15.51 -3.41
N PRO A 146 -13.59 -15.30 -2.30
CA PRO A 146 -13.23 -15.90 -1.03
C PRO A 146 -13.10 -17.41 -1.16
N SER A 147 -12.08 -17.96 -0.51
CA SER A 147 -11.95 -19.40 -0.30
C SER A 147 -13.15 -19.95 0.48
N PHE A 148 -13.37 -21.26 0.40
CA PHE A 148 -14.44 -21.92 1.15
C PHE A 148 -14.32 -21.67 2.67
N VAL A 149 -13.10 -21.58 3.19
CA VAL A 149 -12.82 -21.30 4.60
C VAL A 149 -13.21 -19.86 4.96
N GLU A 150 -12.80 -18.88 4.16
CA GLU A 150 -13.19 -17.47 4.34
C GLU A 150 -14.72 -17.31 4.26
N LEU A 151 -15.37 -18.03 3.34
CA LEU A 151 -16.83 -18.02 3.22
C LEU A 151 -17.51 -18.57 4.49
N ILE A 152 -17.00 -19.64 5.09
CA ILE A 152 -17.49 -20.16 6.38
C ILE A 152 -17.34 -19.11 7.48
N PHE A 153 -16.18 -18.44 7.56
CA PHE A 153 -15.97 -17.38 8.55
C PHE A 153 -16.91 -16.20 8.34
N MET A 154 -17.07 -15.73 7.10
CA MET A 154 -18.02 -14.66 6.75
C MET A 154 -19.45 -15.04 7.16
N LEU A 155 -19.90 -16.26 6.86
CA LEU A 155 -21.21 -16.78 7.27
C LEU A 155 -21.34 -16.82 8.79
N TYR A 156 -20.32 -17.31 9.51
CA TYR A 156 -20.30 -17.34 10.97
C TYR A 156 -20.43 -15.93 11.57
N TYR A 157 -19.67 -14.94 11.07
CA TYR A 157 -19.76 -13.57 11.55
C TYR A 157 -21.08 -12.88 11.20
N MET A 158 -21.64 -13.17 10.02
CA MET A 158 -22.99 -12.71 9.66
C MET A 158 -24.05 -13.32 10.58
N MET A 159 -23.99 -14.62 10.86
CA MET A 159 -24.90 -15.26 11.81
C MET A 159 -24.70 -14.66 13.21
N LYS A 160 -23.47 -14.47 13.66
CA LYS A 160 -23.19 -13.85 14.96
C LYS A 160 -23.77 -12.44 15.06
N SER A 161 -23.60 -11.58 14.05
CA SER A 161 -24.16 -10.22 14.08
C SER A 161 -25.69 -10.20 14.05
N VAL A 162 -26.32 -11.19 13.41
CA VAL A 162 -27.78 -11.34 13.34
C VAL A 162 -28.36 -11.95 14.64
N PHE A 163 -27.67 -12.91 15.27
CA PHE A 163 -28.19 -13.65 16.42
C PHE A 163 -27.72 -13.11 17.79
N ASN A 164 -26.59 -12.40 17.91
CA ASN A 164 -26.18 -11.79 19.18
C ASN A 164 -27.13 -10.71 19.74
N PRO A 165 -27.80 -9.85 18.95
CA PRO A 165 -28.73 -8.88 19.54
C PRO A 165 -30.01 -9.53 20.11
N ILE A 166 -30.25 -10.84 19.87
CA ILE A 166 -31.42 -11.56 20.39
C ILE A 166 -31.18 -12.07 21.82
N ILE A 167 -29.93 -12.14 22.30
CA ILE A 167 -29.59 -12.72 23.61
C ILE A 167 -29.44 -11.66 24.73
N ASP A 168 -29.52 -10.36 24.41
CA ASP A 168 -29.47 -9.28 25.43
C ASP A 168 -30.85 -8.81 25.95
N PHE A 169 -31.95 -9.46 25.55
CA PHE A 169 -33.27 -9.24 26.15
C PHE A 169 -33.69 -10.46 26.99
N HIS A 170 -33.14 -10.59 28.20
CA HIS A 170 -33.75 -11.19 29.41
C HIS A 170 -32.66 -11.70 30.38
N ILE A 171 -32.09 -10.79 31.18
CA ILE A 171 -31.75 -11.02 32.59
C ILE A 171 -32.13 -9.77 33.37
#